data_AF-A0A947IPT7-F1
#
_entry.id   AF-A0A947IPT7-F1
#
_cell.length_a   1.000
_cell.length_b   1.000
_cell.length_c   1.000
_cell.angle_alpha   90.00
_cell.angle_beta   90.00
_cell.angle_gamma   90.00
#
_symmetry.space_group_name_H-M   'P 1'
#
loop_
_entity.id
_entity.type
_entity.pdbx_description
1 polymer ?
#
loop_
_entity_poly.entity_id
_entity_poly.type
_entity_poly.pdbx_seq_one_letter_code
_entity_poly.pdbx_strand_id
1 'polypeptide(L)'
;MKHFKVAILSAAIAGLTACGGDDGRNGANGSNGSDGLNSLITQTQLPVGDSNCPGGGVQFDSGADSDSNGSLESSEITDTTFTCEPFTAPEQIDLIGNTKDNVWFSEAQARVAAATQPNLTRGAAKNVILFVGDGMGISTVTAARILEGQLNGKSGEEHNLSFDLFPYTGLAKTYNVDAQTPDSAGTMSAIMSGVKTDVGVIGVNENIVRGDCTTVAGNELVTALELAEIAGKSTGVLSTARITHATPAATYAKSADRDWEDDGDMPAAAKTAGCEDIASQLVNFEPNLEARIAGINVDGIDVVMGGGRRSFLPKDAAFNSPDAVS
;
A
#
# COMPACT_ATOMS: atom_id res chain seq x y z
N MET A 1 -20.94 34.11 62.90
CA MET A 1 -21.03 32.77 63.52
C MET A 1 -21.33 32.93 65.00
N LYS A 2 -22.17 32.03 65.52
CA LYS A 2 -22.95 32.14 66.76
C LYS A 2 -22.10 32.40 68.01
N HIS A 3 -22.62 33.26 68.90
CA HIS A 3 -22.15 33.47 70.26
C HIS A 3 -22.22 32.17 71.09
N PHE A 4 -21.18 31.89 71.87
CA PHE A 4 -21.25 31.00 73.04
C PHE A 4 -20.50 31.66 74.21
N LYS A 5 -21.20 31.75 75.34
CA LYS A 5 -20.80 32.39 76.60
C LYS A 5 -20.15 31.36 77.54
N VAL A 6 -19.09 31.72 78.26
CA VAL A 6 -18.68 31.21 79.60
C VAL A 6 -17.61 32.20 80.13
N ALA A 7 -17.46 32.59 81.40
CA ALA A 7 -18.32 32.81 82.55
C ALA A 7 -17.46 33.66 83.51
N ILE A 8 -18.09 34.58 84.23
CA ILE A 8 -17.50 35.42 85.28
C ILE A 8 -17.38 34.57 86.55
N LEU A 9 -16.24 34.61 87.25
CA LEU A 9 -16.18 34.28 88.67
C LEU A 9 -15.35 35.31 89.43
N SER A 10 -16.10 36.20 90.07
CA SER A 10 -15.71 37.10 91.15
C SER A 10 -15.51 36.35 92.46
N ALA A 11 -14.46 36.68 93.21
CA ALA A 11 -14.40 36.44 94.65
C ALA A 11 -13.64 37.58 95.32
N ALA A 12 -14.40 38.45 95.99
CA ALA A 12 -13.91 39.37 97.00
C ALA A 12 -13.90 38.65 98.35
N ILE A 13 -12.87 38.85 99.18
CA ILE A 13 -12.95 38.81 100.65
C ILE A 13 -11.87 39.76 101.19
N ALA A 14 -12.30 40.59 102.13
CA ALA A 14 -11.55 41.63 102.81
C ALA A 14 -10.87 41.11 104.08
N GLY A 15 -9.79 41.80 104.48
CA GLY A 15 -9.69 42.31 105.86
C GLY A 15 -8.83 41.56 106.88
N LEU A 16 -7.79 42.28 107.33
CA LEU A 16 -7.24 42.40 108.70
C LEU A 16 -6.13 41.45 109.22
N THR A 17 -4.92 42.05 109.27
CA THR A 17 -4.01 42.25 110.43
C THR A 17 -3.63 41.08 111.35
N ALA A 18 -2.34 40.72 111.37
CA ALA A 18 -1.49 40.69 112.57
C ALA A 18 0.00 40.44 112.21
N CYS A 19 0.89 40.91 113.09
CA CYS A 19 2.30 41.26 112.92
C CYS A 19 3.32 40.14 112.62
N GLY A 20 4.38 40.52 111.89
CA GLY A 20 5.77 40.53 112.42
C GLY A 20 6.66 39.30 112.18
N GLY A 21 7.53 39.37 111.18
CA GLY A 21 8.73 38.55 111.02
C GLY A 21 9.63 39.13 109.93
N ASP A 22 10.79 39.69 110.32
CA ASP A 22 11.77 40.32 109.42
C ASP A 22 12.57 39.26 108.64
N ASP A 23 12.31 39.18 107.32
CA ASP A 23 13.16 38.49 106.37
C ASP A 23 14.08 39.54 105.72
N GLY A 24 15.39 39.39 105.89
CA GLY A 24 16.40 40.35 105.45
C GLY A 24 16.25 40.83 104.00
N ARG A 25 16.66 42.07 103.74
CA ARG A 25 16.61 42.72 102.42
C ARG A 25 17.12 41.81 101.30
N ASN A 26 16.25 41.46 100.34
CA ASN A 26 16.69 40.95 99.05
C ASN A 26 17.63 41.98 98.41
N GLY A 27 18.77 41.53 97.87
CA GLY A 27 19.63 42.38 97.05
C GLY A 27 18.82 42.92 95.86
N ALA A 28 19.16 44.13 95.38
CA ALA A 28 18.54 44.66 94.17
C ALA A 28 18.70 43.65 93.03
N ASN A 29 17.60 43.31 92.34
CA ASN A 29 17.68 42.56 91.10
C ASN A 29 18.64 43.27 90.16
N GLY A 30 19.55 42.53 89.52
CA GLY A 30 20.32 43.09 88.42
C GLY A 30 19.36 43.62 87.35
N SER A 31 19.74 44.71 86.67
CA SER A 31 19.00 45.20 85.51
C SER A 31 18.85 44.05 84.52
N ASN A 32 17.64 43.86 83.97
CA ASN A 32 17.47 42.94 82.85
C ASN A 32 18.49 43.31 81.75
N GLY A 33 19.11 42.30 81.12
CA GLY A 33 19.84 42.54 79.89
C GLY A 33 18.90 43.13 78.84
N SER A 34 19.43 43.98 77.95
CA SER A 34 18.68 44.45 76.78
C SER A 34 18.23 43.24 75.94
N ASP A 35 16.97 43.24 75.52
CA ASP A 35 16.45 42.22 74.61
C ASP A 35 17.30 42.14 73.33
N GLY A 36 17.54 40.92 72.82
CA GLY A 36 18.26 40.72 71.56
C GLY A 36 17.41 41.15 70.35
N LEU A 37 18.05 41.43 69.21
CA LEU A 37 17.34 41.72 67.95
C LEU A 37 16.50 40.52 67.52
N ASN A 38 15.33 40.79 66.93
CA ASN A 38 14.46 39.75 66.39
C ASN A 38 15.07 39.18 65.10
N SER A 39 15.07 37.86 64.95
CA SER A 39 15.45 37.24 63.67
C SER A 39 14.21 37.03 62.82
N LEU A 40 14.23 37.56 61.59
CA LEU A 40 13.14 37.48 60.64
C LEU A 40 13.52 36.61 59.44
N ILE A 41 12.53 35.93 58.87
CA ILE A 41 12.65 35.15 57.65
C ILE A 41 11.56 35.61 56.68
N THR A 42 11.96 35.96 55.47
CA THR A 42 11.04 36.28 54.38
C THR A 42 11.12 35.22 53.28
N GLN A 43 9.95 34.85 52.75
CA GLN A 43 9.82 33.88 51.68
C GLN A 43 9.37 34.58 50.40
N THR A 44 10.15 34.45 49.33
CA THR A 44 9.81 34.97 48.01
C THR A 44 9.64 33.81 47.02
N GLN A 45 8.47 33.72 46.38
CA GLN A 45 8.22 32.72 45.36
C GLN A 45 8.96 33.09 44.06
N LEU A 46 9.77 32.16 43.53
CA LEU A 46 10.48 32.33 42.27
C LEU A 46 9.68 31.73 41.11
N PRO A 47 9.50 32.47 40.00
CA PRO A 47 8.81 31.96 38.82
C PRO A 47 9.67 30.93 38.09
N VAL A 48 9.01 30.09 37.27
CA VAL A 48 9.71 29.20 36.32
C VAL A 48 10.55 30.04 35.36
N GLY A 49 11.81 29.66 35.15
CA GLY A 49 12.78 30.42 34.36
C GLY A 49 13.60 31.46 35.15
N ASP A 50 13.51 31.49 36.48
CA ASP A 50 14.41 32.27 37.34
C ASP A 50 15.87 31.82 37.16
N SER A 51 16.82 32.76 37.25
CA SER A 51 18.25 32.48 37.04
C SER A 51 18.85 31.54 38.07
N ASN A 52 18.30 31.50 39.28
CA ASN A 52 18.77 30.66 40.39
C ASN A 52 17.99 29.33 40.46
N CYS A 53 16.70 29.35 40.14
CA CYS A 53 15.86 28.15 40.07
C CYS A 53 15.12 28.05 38.72
N PRO A 54 15.70 27.41 37.69
CA PRO A 54 15.09 27.32 36.36
C PRO A 54 13.71 26.63 36.34
N GLY A 55 13.46 25.71 37.28
CA GLY A 55 12.17 25.03 37.45
C GLY A 55 11.14 25.81 38.26
N GLY A 56 11.47 27.03 38.70
CA GLY A 56 10.74 27.72 39.76
C GLY A 56 11.19 27.21 41.14
N GLY A 57 10.72 27.88 42.19
CA GLY A 57 11.09 27.52 43.55
C GLY A 57 10.78 28.62 44.54
N VAL A 58 11.50 28.59 45.66
CA VAL A 58 11.33 29.55 46.75
C VAL A 58 12.70 30.04 47.21
N GLN A 59 12.84 31.36 47.30
CA GLN A 59 13.95 32.04 47.97
C GLN A 59 13.56 32.32 49.42
N PHE A 60 14.45 31.96 50.35
CA PHE A 60 14.34 32.26 51.78
C PHE A 60 15.46 33.23 52.16
N ASP A 61 15.08 34.42 52.62
CA ASP A 61 16.01 35.43 53.14
C ASP A 61 15.89 35.49 54.66
N SER A 62 17.02 35.49 55.36
CA SER A 62 17.05 35.57 56.83
C SER A 62 18.03 36.61 57.35
N GLY A 63 17.65 37.29 58.43
CA GLY A 63 18.41 38.40 59.00
C GLY A 63 17.94 38.82 60.38
N ALA A 64 18.67 39.76 60.98
CA ALA A 64 18.29 40.41 62.24
C ALA A 64 17.67 41.78 61.94
N ASP A 65 16.46 41.99 62.46
CA ASP A 65 15.71 43.25 62.42
C ASP A 65 16.45 44.31 63.24
N SER A 66 17.36 45.01 62.58
CA SER A 66 18.39 45.84 63.20
C SER A 66 17.87 47.23 63.56
N ASP A 67 16.82 47.67 62.88
CA ASP A 67 16.10 48.91 63.21
C ASP A 67 14.82 48.66 64.03
N SER A 68 14.50 47.38 64.32
CA SER A 68 13.36 46.94 65.12
C SER A 68 12.00 47.37 64.55
N ASN A 69 11.90 47.44 63.22
CA ASN A 69 10.70 47.87 62.52
C ASN A 69 9.71 46.71 62.21
N GLY A 70 10.10 45.46 62.48
CA GLY A 70 9.29 44.26 62.30
C GLY A 70 9.21 43.72 60.87
N SER A 71 10.03 44.24 59.95
CA SER A 71 10.14 43.81 58.55
C SER A 71 11.59 43.50 58.21
N LEU A 72 11.84 42.52 57.34
CA LEU A 72 13.20 42.21 56.88
C LEU A 72 13.52 43.02 55.63
N GLU A 73 14.35 44.05 55.75
CA GLU A 73 14.78 44.86 54.63
C GLU A 73 16.04 44.30 53.95
N SER A 74 16.28 44.69 52.69
CA SER A 74 17.43 44.19 51.92
C SER A 74 18.80 44.42 52.58
N SER A 75 18.94 45.45 53.42
CA SER A 75 20.15 45.75 54.17
C SER A 75 20.34 44.89 55.42
N GLU A 76 19.31 44.16 55.83
CA GLU A 76 19.30 43.32 57.05
C GLU A 76 19.45 41.84 56.74
N ILE A 77 19.33 41.46 55.46
CA ILE A 77 19.51 40.08 55.01
C ILE A 77 20.96 39.66 55.22
N THR A 78 21.15 38.63 56.04
CA THR A 78 22.45 38.05 56.34
C THR A 78 22.71 36.73 55.62
N ASP A 79 21.65 36.01 55.25
CA ASP A 79 21.75 34.76 54.50
C ASP A 79 20.55 34.57 53.56
N THR A 80 20.82 34.02 52.38
CA THR A 80 19.84 33.74 51.34
C THR A 80 20.00 32.29 50.89
N THR A 81 18.94 31.49 51.04
CA THR A 81 18.91 30.07 50.64
C THR A 81 17.79 29.83 49.63
N PHE A 82 18.02 28.94 48.66
CA PHE A 82 17.06 28.60 47.61
C PHE A 82 16.60 27.14 47.74
N THR A 83 15.29 26.91 47.61
CA THR A 83 14.70 25.59 47.39
C THR A 83 14.13 25.53 45.98
N CYS A 84 14.85 24.89 45.05
CA CYS A 84 14.44 24.82 43.64
C CYS A 84 13.65 23.55 43.32
N GLU A 85 12.64 23.68 42.45
CA GLU A 85 11.94 22.55 41.87
C GLU A 85 12.77 21.91 40.73
N PRO A 86 12.70 20.58 40.55
CA PRO A 86 13.43 19.90 39.48
C PRO A 86 12.96 20.36 38.10
N PHE A 87 13.89 20.81 37.26
CA PHE A 87 13.64 21.22 35.89
C PHE A 87 14.25 20.24 34.90
N THR A 88 13.44 19.74 33.97
CA THR A 88 13.92 19.12 32.74
C THR A 88 13.57 20.07 31.60
N ALA A 89 14.57 20.49 30.83
CA ALA A 89 14.31 21.28 29.64
C ALA A 89 13.41 20.47 28.70
N PRO A 90 12.38 21.08 28.08
CA PRO A 90 11.56 20.38 27.12
C PRO A 90 12.46 19.86 26.00
N GLU A 91 12.46 18.54 25.80
CA GLU A 91 13.17 17.92 24.69
C GLU A 91 12.62 18.50 23.39
N GLN A 92 13.51 19.11 22.59
CA GLN A 92 13.08 19.80 21.39
C GLN A 92 12.72 18.75 20.33
N ILE A 93 11.42 18.53 20.11
CA ILE A 93 10.95 17.55 19.12
C ILE A 93 11.24 18.09 17.72
N ASP A 94 12.18 17.45 17.00
CA ASP A 94 12.40 17.72 15.58
C ASP A 94 11.32 17.05 14.73
N LEU A 95 10.21 17.76 14.56
CA LEU A 95 9.09 17.31 13.73
C LEU A 95 9.48 17.14 12.25
N ILE A 96 10.48 17.88 11.77
CA ILE A 96 10.93 17.80 10.37
C ILE A 96 11.81 16.56 10.19
N GLY A 97 12.77 16.34 11.10
CA GLY A 97 13.58 15.13 11.17
C GLY A 97 12.72 13.87 11.21
N ASN A 98 11.69 13.84 12.08
CA ASN A 98 10.72 12.74 12.16
C ASN A 98 10.09 12.36 10.81
N THR A 99 9.90 13.34 9.91
CA THR A 99 9.35 13.10 8.57
C THR A 99 10.44 12.70 7.58
N LYS A 100 11.57 13.42 7.54
CA LYS A 100 12.64 13.18 6.57
C LYS A 100 13.37 11.86 6.78
N ASP A 101 13.53 11.47 8.04
CA ASP A 101 14.21 10.24 8.44
C ASP A 101 13.26 9.02 8.42
N ASN A 102 11.98 9.25 8.12
CA ASN A 102 11.01 8.18 7.95
C ASN A 102 11.33 7.33 6.70
N VAL A 103 11.34 6.01 6.87
CA VAL A 103 11.66 5.07 5.79
C VAL A 103 10.72 5.22 4.59
N TRP A 104 9.42 5.42 4.80
CA TRP A 104 8.46 5.59 3.71
C TRP A 104 8.70 6.89 2.94
N PHE A 105 9.06 7.96 3.64
CA PHE A 105 9.35 9.25 3.03
C PHE A 105 10.62 9.19 2.17
N SER A 106 11.70 8.62 2.72
CA SER A 106 12.97 8.46 2.02
C SER A 106 12.87 7.50 0.82
N GLU A 107 12.16 6.38 0.96
CA GLU A 107 11.90 5.45 -0.16
C GLU A 107 11.04 6.10 -1.25
N ALA A 108 10.01 6.87 -0.89
CA ALA A 108 9.19 7.59 -1.86
C ALA A 108 10.01 8.63 -2.63
N GLN A 109 10.86 9.39 -1.93
CA GLN A 109 11.78 10.34 -2.56
C GLN A 109 12.72 9.63 -3.55
N ALA A 110 13.29 8.49 -3.16
CA ALA A 110 14.13 7.67 -4.03
C ALA A 110 13.36 7.17 -5.25
N ARG A 111 12.12 6.70 -5.10
CA ARG A 111 11.26 6.27 -6.21
C ARG A 111 10.95 7.40 -7.18
N VAL A 112 10.64 8.60 -6.69
CA VAL A 112 10.40 9.77 -7.55
C VAL A 112 11.67 10.17 -8.30
N ALA A 113 12.83 10.15 -7.65
CA ALA A 113 14.10 10.44 -8.29
C ALA A 113 14.49 9.37 -9.33
N ALA A 114 14.17 8.10 -9.05
CA ALA A 114 14.42 6.95 -9.92
C ALA A 114 13.39 6.77 -11.03
N ALA A 115 12.24 7.46 -10.97
CA ALA A 115 11.26 7.50 -12.04
C ALA A 115 11.85 8.26 -13.25
N THR A 116 12.73 7.57 -13.99
CA THR A 116 13.27 8.05 -15.25
C THR A 116 12.14 8.37 -16.20
N GLN A 117 12.23 9.52 -16.87
CA GLN A 117 11.43 9.79 -18.05
C GLN A 117 11.66 8.61 -19.01
N PRO A 118 10.63 7.80 -19.31
CA PRO A 118 10.85 6.62 -20.10
C PRO A 118 11.35 7.05 -21.47
N ASN A 119 12.19 6.24 -22.10
CA ASN A 119 12.84 6.60 -23.35
C ASN A 119 11.76 6.77 -24.45
N LEU A 120 11.33 8.02 -24.69
CA LEU A 120 10.29 8.37 -25.67
C LEU A 120 10.81 8.35 -27.12
N THR A 121 12.02 7.82 -27.34
CA THR A 121 12.60 7.75 -28.68
C THR A 121 11.70 6.88 -29.54
N ARG A 122 10.98 7.53 -30.47
CA ARG A 122 10.14 6.84 -31.45
C ARG A 122 11.02 5.95 -32.32
N GLY A 123 10.66 4.68 -32.38
CA GLY A 123 11.29 3.68 -33.23
C GLY A 123 10.34 2.51 -33.48
N ALA A 124 10.68 1.66 -34.45
CA ALA A 124 9.95 0.42 -34.71
C ALA A 124 10.46 -0.69 -33.76
N ALA A 125 9.55 -1.48 -33.21
CA ALA A 125 9.92 -2.66 -32.43
C ALA A 125 10.42 -3.77 -33.36
N LYS A 126 11.63 -4.30 -33.09
CA LYS A 126 12.16 -5.47 -33.82
C LYS A 126 11.34 -6.72 -33.50
N ASN A 127 11.08 -6.93 -32.21
CA ASN A 127 10.38 -8.08 -31.64
C ASN A 127 9.18 -7.59 -30.82
N VAL A 128 8.09 -8.35 -30.83
CA VAL A 128 6.91 -8.12 -29.99
C VAL A 128 6.65 -9.41 -29.21
N ILE A 129 6.56 -9.31 -27.88
CA ILE A 129 6.21 -10.43 -27.00
C ILE A 129 4.97 -10.02 -26.22
N LEU A 130 3.90 -10.78 -26.37
CA LEU A 130 2.62 -10.56 -25.70
C LEU A 130 2.39 -11.66 -24.66
N PHE A 131 2.34 -11.28 -23.39
CA PHE A 131 1.95 -12.18 -22.30
C PHE A 131 0.48 -11.97 -21.97
N VAL A 132 -0.31 -13.05 -21.99
CA VAL A 132 -1.74 -13.04 -21.66
C VAL A 132 -1.96 -13.92 -20.43
N GLY A 133 -2.30 -13.31 -19.30
CA GLY A 133 -2.83 -14.02 -18.14
C GLY A 133 -4.34 -14.22 -18.29
N ASP A 134 -4.77 -15.39 -18.78
CA ASP A 134 -6.19 -15.69 -18.96
C ASP A 134 -6.93 -15.66 -17.61
N GLY A 135 -7.97 -14.84 -17.49
CA GLY A 135 -8.66 -14.57 -16.23
C GLY A 135 -7.87 -13.79 -15.16
N MET A 136 -6.70 -13.23 -15.49
CA MET A 136 -5.82 -12.55 -14.55
C MET A 136 -6.23 -11.08 -14.32
N GLY A 137 -7.33 -10.88 -13.59
CA GLY A 137 -7.77 -9.55 -13.15
C GLY A 137 -6.85 -8.91 -12.10
N ILE A 138 -7.11 -7.65 -11.75
CA ILE A 138 -6.31 -6.87 -10.78
C ILE A 138 -6.26 -7.56 -9.39
N SER A 139 -7.37 -8.17 -8.97
CA SER A 139 -7.43 -8.94 -7.73
C SER A 139 -6.50 -10.15 -7.78
N THR A 140 -6.49 -10.90 -8.88
CA THR A 140 -5.60 -12.05 -9.11
C THR A 140 -4.14 -11.62 -9.08
N VAL A 141 -3.79 -10.49 -9.73
CA VAL A 141 -2.43 -9.93 -9.70
C VAL A 141 -2.00 -9.58 -8.27
N THR A 142 -2.87 -8.92 -7.51
CA THR A 142 -2.56 -8.55 -6.11
C THR A 142 -2.38 -9.78 -5.23
N ALA A 143 -3.26 -10.78 -5.38
CA ALA A 143 -3.15 -12.05 -4.65
C ALA A 143 -1.85 -12.80 -5.00
N ALA A 144 -1.48 -12.85 -6.29
CA ALA A 144 -0.25 -13.48 -6.74
C ALA A 144 1.01 -12.78 -6.19
N ARG A 145 1.02 -11.44 -6.19
CA ARG A 145 2.09 -10.62 -5.61
C ARG A 145 2.34 -10.96 -4.14
N ILE A 146 1.27 -11.00 -3.34
CA ILE A 146 1.36 -11.33 -1.91
C ILE A 146 1.88 -12.76 -1.72
N LEU A 147 1.31 -13.72 -2.46
CA LEU A 147 1.72 -15.12 -2.40
C LEU A 147 3.20 -15.31 -2.75
N GLU A 148 3.67 -14.75 -3.87
CA GLU A 148 5.08 -14.85 -4.27
C GLU A 148 6.02 -14.16 -3.27
N GLY A 149 5.61 -13.03 -2.69
CA GLY A 149 6.35 -12.37 -1.62
C GLY A 149 6.51 -13.26 -0.38
N GLN A 150 5.44 -13.93 0.03
CA GLN A 150 5.45 -14.87 1.17
C GLN A 150 6.30 -16.11 0.90
N LEU A 151 6.22 -16.67 -0.32
CA LEU A 151 7.07 -17.79 -0.73
C LEU A 151 8.56 -17.42 -0.74
N ASN A 152 8.88 -16.14 -0.94
CA ASN A 152 10.22 -15.57 -0.84
C ASN A 152 10.61 -15.13 0.59
N GLY A 153 9.82 -15.49 1.61
CA GLY A 153 10.11 -15.22 3.02
C GLY A 153 9.87 -13.77 3.46
N LYS A 154 9.10 -12.99 2.68
CA LYS A 154 8.70 -11.62 3.04
C LYS A 154 7.25 -11.58 3.56
N SER A 155 6.76 -10.40 3.96
CA SER A 155 5.36 -10.22 4.39
C SER A 155 4.37 -10.46 3.25
N GLY A 156 4.70 -9.99 2.05
CA GLY A 156 3.93 -10.22 0.83
C GLY A 156 3.56 -8.93 0.12
N GLU A 157 2.97 -7.98 0.83
CA GLU A 157 2.39 -6.76 0.25
C GLU A 157 3.42 -5.84 -0.42
N GLU A 158 4.65 -5.85 0.06
CA GLU A 158 5.77 -5.04 -0.47
C GLU A 158 6.48 -5.68 -1.67
N HIS A 159 6.14 -6.93 -2.00
CA HIS A 159 6.71 -7.64 -3.15
C HIS A 159 6.26 -6.99 -4.46
N ASN A 160 7.04 -7.15 -5.53
CA ASN A 160 6.66 -6.74 -6.88
C ASN A 160 6.86 -7.95 -7.80
N LEU A 161 5.84 -8.28 -8.56
CA LEU A 161 5.94 -9.25 -9.65
C LEU A 161 6.86 -8.70 -10.75
N SER A 162 7.38 -9.58 -11.61
CA SER A 162 8.28 -9.18 -12.69
C SER A 162 7.71 -8.07 -13.59
N PHE A 163 6.41 -8.10 -13.86
CA PHE A 163 5.71 -7.11 -14.68
C PHE A 163 5.18 -5.90 -13.89
N ASP A 164 5.20 -5.90 -12.55
CA ASP A 164 4.91 -4.70 -11.75
C ASP A 164 5.98 -3.60 -11.96
N LEU A 165 7.16 -4.00 -12.44
CA LEU A 165 8.29 -3.11 -12.73
C LEU A 165 8.22 -2.48 -14.13
N PHE A 166 7.19 -2.79 -14.92
CA PHE A 166 7.04 -2.20 -16.24
C PHE A 166 6.74 -0.69 -16.12
N PRO A 167 7.37 0.16 -16.96
CA PRO A 167 7.27 1.62 -16.83
C PRO A 167 5.91 2.19 -17.29
N TYR A 168 5.08 1.38 -17.94
CA TYR A 168 3.80 1.79 -18.49
C TYR A 168 2.69 0.85 -18.03
N THR A 169 1.60 1.45 -17.56
CA THR A 169 0.40 0.74 -17.12
C THR A 169 -0.82 1.39 -17.76
N GLY A 170 -1.79 0.56 -18.13
CA GLY A 170 -3.08 1.00 -18.66
C GLY A 170 -4.20 0.07 -18.21
N LEU A 171 -5.43 0.55 -18.33
CA LEU A 171 -6.63 -0.25 -18.11
C LEU A 171 -7.30 -0.56 -19.46
N ALA A 172 -7.72 -1.80 -19.65
CA ALA A 172 -8.41 -2.24 -20.86
C ALA A 172 -9.89 -2.50 -20.59
N LYS A 173 -10.78 -2.03 -21.48
CA LYS A 173 -12.22 -2.32 -21.43
C LYS A 173 -12.53 -3.57 -22.25
N THR A 174 -12.88 -4.66 -21.58
CA THR A 174 -12.85 -6.02 -22.16
C THR A 174 -14.16 -6.53 -22.75
N TYR A 175 -15.29 -5.80 -22.62
CA TYR A 175 -16.59 -6.23 -23.15
C TYR A 175 -16.53 -6.71 -24.62
N ASN A 176 -17.26 -7.76 -24.96
CA ASN A 176 -17.52 -8.18 -26.34
C ASN A 176 -18.64 -7.33 -26.95
N VAL A 177 -18.85 -7.43 -28.26
CA VAL A 177 -19.89 -6.64 -28.95
C VAL A 177 -21.28 -6.95 -28.40
N ASP A 178 -21.55 -8.22 -28.11
CA ASP A 178 -22.82 -8.74 -27.62
C ASP A 178 -22.85 -9.05 -26.10
N ALA A 179 -21.72 -8.94 -25.38
CA ALA A 179 -21.65 -9.28 -23.95
C ALA A 179 -20.80 -8.31 -23.11
N GLN A 180 -21.36 -7.89 -21.97
CA GLN A 180 -20.64 -7.07 -20.97
C GLN A 180 -19.54 -7.86 -20.26
N THR A 181 -19.85 -9.10 -19.86
CA THR A 181 -18.86 -10.05 -19.37
C THR A 181 -18.39 -10.87 -20.58
N PRO A 182 -17.15 -10.67 -21.03
CA PRO A 182 -16.68 -11.30 -22.25
C PRO A 182 -16.27 -12.76 -22.02
N ASP A 183 -15.92 -13.42 -23.12
CA ASP A 183 -15.21 -14.70 -23.10
C ASP A 183 -13.78 -14.57 -23.66
N SER A 184 -12.97 -15.63 -23.53
CA SER A 184 -11.58 -15.64 -24.02
C SER A 184 -11.48 -15.52 -25.54
N ALA A 185 -12.45 -16.04 -26.31
CA ALA A 185 -12.40 -16.06 -27.77
C ALA A 185 -12.50 -14.65 -28.35
N GLY A 186 -13.55 -13.92 -27.99
CA GLY A 186 -13.74 -12.58 -28.54
C GLY A 186 -12.74 -11.56 -27.99
N THR A 187 -12.29 -11.71 -26.73
CA THR A 187 -11.26 -10.82 -26.16
C THR A 187 -9.90 -10.99 -26.81
N MET A 188 -9.45 -12.24 -27.02
CA MET A 188 -8.17 -12.46 -27.67
C MET A 188 -8.22 -12.15 -29.17
N SER A 189 -9.37 -12.33 -29.82
CA SER A 189 -9.60 -11.85 -31.19
C SER A 189 -9.43 -10.32 -31.26
N ALA A 190 -9.95 -9.58 -30.29
CA ALA A 190 -9.76 -8.12 -30.22
C ALA A 190 -8.30 -7.72 -29.99
N ILE A 191 -7.57 -8.43 -29.13
CA ILE A 191 -6.14 -8.17 -28.88
C ILE A 191 -5.31 -8.42 -30.14
N MET A 192 -5.59 -9.51 -30.86
CA MET A 192 -4.79 -9.93 -32.00
C MET A 192 -5.14 -9.20 -33.30
N SER A 193 -6.40 -8.84 -33.53
CA SER A 193 -6.83 -8.17 -34.78
C SER A 193 -7.03 -6.66 -34.64
N GLY A 194 -7.18 -6.15 -33.41
CA GLY A 194 -7.62 -4.78 -33.14
C GLY A 194 -9.12 -4.55 -33.32
N VAL A 195 -9.92 -5.59 -33.62
CA VAL A 195 -11.36 -5.50 -33.85
C VAL A 195 -12.11 -6.35 -32.83
N LYS A 196 -13.08 -5.75 -32.13
CA LYS A 196 -13.97 -6.48 -31.20
C LYS A 196 -14.97 -7.33 -31.98
N THR A 197 -15.35 -8.45 -31.39
CA THR A 197 -16.33 -9.38 -31.94
C THR A 197 -17.22 -9.95 -30.82
N ASP A 198 -18.13 -10.84 -31.20
CA ASP A 198 -19.09 -11.50 -30.32
C ASP A 198 -18.43 -12.54 -29.41
N VAL A 199 -19.16 -13.06 -28.43
CA VAL A 199 -18.66 -14.13 -27.57
C VAL A 199 -18.58 -15.47 -28.29
N GLY A 200 -17.52 -16.23 -28.01
CA GLY A 200 -17.38 -17.60 -28.48
C GLY A 200 -17.00 -17.77 -29.94
N VAL A 201 -16.69 -16.68 -30.66
CA VAL A 201 -16.19 -16.69 -32.04
C VAL A 201 -14.73 -16.26 -32.08
N ILE A 202 -13.97 -16.76 -33.06
CA ILE A 202 -12.51 -16.60 -33.13
C ILE A 202 -12.11 -15.98 -34.46
N GLY A 203 -11.37 -14.87 -34.43
CA GLY A 203 -10.71 -14.31 -35.61
C GLY A 203 -11.66 -13.79 -36.69
N VAL A 204 -12.90 -13.46 -36.34
CA VAL A 204 -13.95 -12.96 -37.24
C VAL A 204 -14.61 -11.72 -36.66
N ASN A 205 -15.15 -10.84 -37.51
CA ASN A 205 -15.85 -9.63 -37.10
C ASN A 205 -17.24 -9.93 -36.50
N GLU A 206 -17.94 -8.88 -36.06
CA GLU A 206 -19.24 -8.94 -35.36
C GLU A 206 -20.45 -9.28 -36.24
N ASN A 207 -20.28 -9.44 -37.55
CA ASN A 207 -21.36 -9.87 -38.45
C ASN A 207 -21.50 -11.40 -38.51
N ILE A 208 -20.65 -12.12 -37.78
CA ILE A 208 -20.70 -13.57 -37.63
C ILE A 208 -21.96 -14.01 -36.87
N VAL A 209 -22.46 -15.20 -37.15
CA VAL A 209 -23.43 -15.89 -36.30
C VAL A 209 -22.74 -17.08 -35.67
N ARG A 210 -22.65 -17.09 -34.32
CA ARG A 210 -21.98 -18.18 -33.59
C ARG A 210 -22.59 -19.54 -33.96
N GLY A 211 -21.73 -20.50 -34.29
CA GLY A 211 -22.09 -21.86 -34.70
C GLY A 211 -22.55 -21.99 -36.15
N ASP A 212 -22.67 -20.89 -36.91
CA ASP A 212 -23.00 -20.92 -38.33
C ASP A 212 -21.75 -20.70 -39.19
N CYS A 213 -21.18 -21.82 -39.65
CA CYS A 213 -20.04 -21.86 -40.55
C CYS A 213 -20.19 -20.96 -41.78
N THR A 214 -21.41 -20.84 -42.32
CA THR A 214 -21.64 -20.13 -43.59
C THR A 214 -21.39 -18.63 -43.48
N THR A 215 -21.34 -18.11 -42.25
CA THR A 215 -21.09 -16.69 -41.97
C THR A 215 -19.61 -16.34 -41.79
N VAL A 216 -18.71 -17.32 -41.78
CA VAL A 216 -17.25 -17.07 -41.62
C VAL A 216 -16.68 -16.36 -42.83
N ALA A 217 -17.01 -16.84 -44.03
CA ALA A 217 -16.46 -16.33 -45.28
C ALA A 217 -16.83 -14.86 -45.50
N GLY A 218 -15.82 -14.01 -45.63
CA GLY A 218 -15.94 -12.56 -45.79
C GLY A 218 -15.94 -11.78 -44.47
N ASN A 219 -15.95 -12.45 -43.33
CA ASN A 219 -15.90 -11.83 -41.99
C ASN A 219 -14.59 -12.10 -41.25
N GLU A 220 -13.62 -12.77 -41.88
CA GLU A 220 -12.31 -13.06 -41.29
C GLU A 220 -11.50 -11.77 -41.02
N LEU A 221 -10.81 -11.75 -39.89
CA LEU A 221 -9.95 -10.65 -39.47
C LEU A 221 -8.49 -11.07 -39.52
N VAL A 222 -7.62 -10.21 -40.05
CA VAL A 222 -6.17 -10.48 -40.04
C VAL A 222 -5.62 -10.27 -38.62
N THR A 223 -4.85 -11.22 -38.11
CA THR A 223 -4.21 -11.15 -36.79
C THR A 223 -2.82 -10.53 -36.86
N ALA A 224 -2.32 -10.03 -35.73
CA ALA A 224 -0.96 -9.54 -35.60
C ALA A 224 0.10 -10.63 -35.85
N LEU A 225 -0.25 -11.90 -35.65
CA LEU A 225 0.62 -13.03 -36.00
C LEU A 225 0.71 -13.18 -37.52
N GLU A 226 -0.43 -13.18 -38.22
CA GLU A 226 -0.47 -13.21 -39.69
C GLU A 226 0.25 -11.99 -40.30
N LEU A 227 0.11 -10.80 -39.70
CA LEU A 227 0.86 -9.61 -40.13
C LEU A 227 2.38 -9.76 -39.93
N ALA A 228 2.82 -10.45 -38.88
CA ALA A 228 4.24 -10.69 -38.63
C ALA A 228 4.81 -11.68 -39.67
N GLU A 229 4.07 -12.74 -39.98
CA GLU A 229 4.39 -13.70 -41.04
C GLU A 229 4.52 -13.01 -42.41
N ILE A 230 3.52 -12.20 -42.79
CA ILE A 230 3.55 -11.43 -44.05
C ILE A 230 4.74 -10.46 -44.09
N ALA A 231 5.18 -9.96 -42.94
CA ALA A 231 6.36 -9.10 -42.82
C ALA A 231 7.70 -9.88 -42.80
N GLY A 232 7.68 -11.20 -42.97
CA GLY A 232 8.85 -12.07 -42.96
C GLY A 232 9.51 -12.15 -41.57
N LYS A 233 8.72 -12.03 -40.50
CA LYS A 233 9.18 -12.21 -39.13
C LYS A 233 8.82 -13.61 -38.65
N SER A 234 9.71 -14.21 -37.88
CA SER A 234 9.38 -15.44 -37.17
C SER A 234 8.24 -15.20 -36.16
N THR A 235 7.34 -16.17 -36.06
CA THR A 235 6.22 -16.16 -35.13
C THR A 235 6.15 -17.40 -34.25
N GLY A 236 5.39 -17.27 -33.16
CA GLY A 236 5.15 -18.41 -32.30
C GLY A 236 4.02 -18.20 -31.31
N VAL A 237 3.45 -19.33 -30.88
CA VAL A 237 2.33 -19.40 -29.96
C VAL A 237 2.70 -20.37 -28.84
N LEU A 238 2.69 -19.87 -27.60
CA LEU A 238 3.01 -20.65 -26.42
C LEU A 238 1.85 -20.56 -25.42
N SER A 239 1.39 -21.69 -24.92
CA SER A 239 0.31 -21.75 -23.94
C SER A 239 0.48 -22.92 -22.98
N THR A 240 -0.04 -22.77 -21.76
CA THR A 240 -0.23 -23.89 -20.82
C THR A 240 -1.54 -24.63 -21.07
N ALA A 241 -2.46 -24.06 -21.85
CA ALA A 241 -3.71 -24.70 -22.26
C ALA A 241 -3.50 -25.60 -23.49
N ARG A 242 -4.60 -26.16 -24.01
CA ARG A 242 -4.60 -26.76 -25.35
C ARG A 242 -4.28 -25.67 -26.37
N ILE A 243 -3.44 -25.98 -27.37
CA ILE A 243 -3.11 -24.98 -28.41
C ILE A 243 -4.32 -24.59 -29.28
N THR A 244 -5.35 -25.43 -29.27
CA THR A 244 -6.66 -25.24 -29.89
C THR A 244 -7.64 -24.46 -29.00
N HIS A 245 -7.31 -24.20 -27.73
CA HIS A 245 -8.15 -23.37 -26.86
C HIS A 245 -8.28 -21.94 -27.42
N ALA A 246 -9.38 -21.26 -27.11
CA ALA A 246 -9.73 -19.94 -27.62
C ALA A 246 -8.57 -18.92 -27.64
N THR A 247 -7.81 -18.80 -26.55
CA THR A 247 -6.73 -17.81 -26.41
C THR A 247 -5.57 -18.04 -27.40
N PRO A 248 -4.90 -19.20 -27.46
CA PRO A 248 -3.92 -19.46 -28.52
C PRO A 248 -4.55 -19.51 -29.91
N ALA A 249 -5.75 -20.08 -30.07
CA ALA A 249 -6.43 -20.21 -31.35
C ALA A 249 -6.69 -18.85 -32.03
N ALA A 250 -7.06 -17.82 -31.26
CA ALA A 250 -7.29 -16.46 -31.78
C ALA A 250 -6.06 -15.78 -32.40
N THR A 251 -4.88 -16.39 -32.30
CA THR A 251 -3.69 -15.91 -33.02
C THR A 251 -3.65 -16.38 -34.47
N TYR A 252 -4.33 -17.48 -34.83
CA TYR A 252 -4.21 -18.11 -36.17
C TYR A 252 -5.55 -18.53 -36.80
N ALA A 253 -6.54 -18.93 -36.02
CA ALA A 253 -7.79 -19.52 -36.51
C ALA A 253 -8.86 -18.48 -36.85
N LYS A 254 -9.78 -18.87 -37.73
CA LYS A 254 -11.04 -18.19 -38.07
C LYS A 254 -12.17 -19.20 -37.84
N SER A 255 -12.95 -19.03 -36.77
CA SER A 255 -14.00 -20.00 -36.41
C SER A 255 -15.27 -19.33 -35.92
N ALA A 256 -16.42 -19.84 -36.38
CA ALA A 256 -17.74 -19.46 -35.89
C ALA A 256 -18.07 -20.05 -34.51
N ASP A 257 -17.29 -21.02 -34.01
CA ASP A 257 -17.40 -21.47 -32.63
C ASP A 257 -16.04 -21.86 -32.07
N ARG A 258 -15.72 -21.34 -30.89
CA ARG A 258 -14.50 -21.66 -30.15
C ARG A 258 -14.40 -23.11 -29.73
N ASP A 259 -15.52 -23.81 -29.67
CA ASP A 259 -15.57 -25.21 -29.26
C ASP A 259 -15.24 -26.18 -30.42
N TRP A 260 -15.08 -25.69 -31.65
CA TRP A 260 -14.64 -26.49 -32.80
C TRP A 260 -13.11 -26.72 -32.77
N GLU A 261 -12.60 -27.21 -31.64
CA GLU A 261 -11.18 -27.46 -31.40
C GLU A 261 -10.62 -28.55 -32.34
N ASP A 262 -11.41 -29.59 -32.58
CA ASP A 262 -11.18 -30.63 -33.59
C ASP A 262 -12.47 -31.00 -34.32
N ASP A 263 -12.34 -31.85 -35.33
CA ASP A 263 -13.47 -32.27 -36.15
C ASP A 263 -14.54 -33.03 -35.34
N GLY A 264 -14.18 -33.66 -34.22
CA GLY A 264 -15.12 -34.38 -33.35
C GLY A 264 -16.19 -33.47 -32.74
N ASP A 265 -15.85 -32.21 -32.51
CA ASP A 265 -16.71 -31.20 -31.89
C ASP A 265 -17.54 -30.40 -32.93
N MET A 266 -17.27 -30.60 -34.22
CA MET A 266 -17.97 -29.89 -35.29
C MET A 266 -19.30 -30.55 -35.68
N PRO A 267 -20.39 -29.78 -35.84
CA PRO A 267 -21.64 -30.30 -36.37
C PRO A 267 -21.49 -30.68 -37.85
N ALA A 268 -22.23 -31.71 -38.28
CA ALA A 268 -22.19 -32.20 -39.67
C ALA A 268 -22.50 -31.11 -40.71
N ALA A 269 -23.36 -30.15 -40.37
CA ALA A 269 -23.67 -29.00 -41.22
C ALA A 269 -22.44 -28.11 -41.45
N ALA A 270 -21.62 -27.84 -40.42
CA ALA A 270 -20.40 -27.06 -40.55
C ALA A 270 -19.34 -27.78 -41.40
N LYS A 271 -19.16 -29.09 -41.18
CA LYS A 271 -18.28 -29.91 -42.03
C LYS A 271 -18.72 -29.90 -43.49
N THR A 272 -20.02 -30.03 -43.74
CA THR A 272 -20.59 -30.02 -45.10
C THR A 272 -20.46 -28.65 -45.77
N ALA A 273 -20.56 -27.57 -44.99
CA ALA A 273 -20.35 -26.20 -45.44
C ALA A 273 -18.86 -25.87 -45.72
N GLY A 274 -17.94 -26.79 -45.41
CA GLY A 274 -16.51 -26.65 -45.69
C GLY A 274 -15.73 -25.92 -44.61
N CYS A 275 -16.28 -25.73 -43.41
CA CYS A 275 -15.48 -25.23 -42.30
C CYS A 275 -14.44 -26.25 -41.87
N GLU A 276 -13.31 -25.70 -41.42
CA GLU A 276 -12.18 -26.43 -40.89
C GLU A 276 -12.11 -26.22 -39.37
N ASP A 277 -11.85 -27.29 -38.61
CA ASP A 277 -11.63 -27.21 -37.18
C ASP A 277 -10.33 -26.46 -36.83
N ILE A 278 -10.21 -26.00 -35.59
CA ILE A 278 -9.08 -25.18 -35.14
C ILE A 278 -7.75 -25.94 -35.26
N ALA A 279 -7.71 -27.24 -34.93
CA ALA A 279 -6.49 -28.04 -35.04
C ALA A 279 -6.00 -28.13 -36.50
N SER A 280 -6.91 -28.39 -37.44
CA SER A 280 -6.60 -28.42 -38.87
C SER A 280 -6.15 -27.05 -39.37
N GLN A 281 -6.80 -25.96 -38.96
CA GLN A 281 -6.38 -24.59 -39.31
C GLN A 281 -4.97 -24.24 -38.82
N LEU A 282 -4.53 -24.79 -37.68
CA LEU A 282 -3.15 -24.61 -37.21
C LEU A 282 -2.15 -25.32 -38.13
N VAL A 283 -2.41 -26.57 -38.48
CA VAL A 283 -1.53 -27.36 -39.35
C VAL A 283 -1.48 -26.79 -40.76
N ASN A 284 -2.63 -26.31 -41.26
CA ASN A 284 -2.78 -25.74 -42.59
C ASN A 284 -2.63 -24.21 -42.61
N PHE A 285 -1.95 -23.63 -41.61
CA PHE A 285 -1.85 -22.18 -41.47
C PHE A 285 -1.30 -21.48 -42.72
N GLU A 286 -0.16 -21.95 -43.24
CA GLU A 286 0.49 -21.41 -44.46
C GLU A 286 -0.46 -21.43 -45.66
N PRO A 287 -0.95 -22.61 -46.14
CA PRO A 287 -1.80 -22.65 -47.32
C PRO A 287 -3.12 -21.90 -47.11
N ASN A 288 -3.67 -21.87 -45.90
CA ASN A 288 -4.89 -21.11 -45.60
C ASN A 288 -4.66 -19.60 -45.68
N LEU A 289 -3.53 -19.10 -45.15
CA LEU A 289 -3.21 -17.68 -45.18
C LEU A 289 -2.97 -17.20 -46.63
N GLU A 290 -2.22 -17.97 -47.42
CA GLU A 290 -1.97 -17.68 -48.84
C GLU A 290 -3.25 -17.75 -49.69
N ALA A 291 -4.17 -18.66 -49.37
CA ALA A 291 -5.47 -18.73 -50.03
C ALA A 291 -6.35 -17.51 -49.72
N ARG A 292 -6.29 -16.98 -48.48
CA ARG A 292 -7.07 -15.81 -48.05
C ARG A 292 -6.54 -14.49 -48.61
N ILE A 293 -5.22 -14.37 -48.80
CA ILE A 293 -4.59 -13.10 -49.20
C ILE A 293 -3.74 -13.32 -50.45
N ALA A 294 -4.22 -12.83 -51.60
CA ALA A 294 -3.51 -13.00 -52.86
C ALA A 294 -2.14 -12.29 -52.88
N GLY A 295 -1.10 -13.02 -53.30
CA GLY A 295 0.21 -12.46 -53.60
C GLY A 295 1.18 -12.37 -52.42
N ILE A 296 0.83 -12.93 -51.26
CA ILE A 296 1.78 -13.15 -50.17
C ILE A 296 2.50 -14.50 -50.34
N ASN A 297 3.62 -14.66 -49.64
CA ASN A 297 4.38 -15.90 -49.55
C ASN A 297 4.93 -15.98 -48.12
N VAL A 298 4.42 -16.91 -47.32
CA VAL A 298 4.74 -17.07 -45.89
C VAL A 298 5.30 -18.47 -45.65
N ASP A 299 6.03 -18.68 -44.57
CA ASP A 299 6.60 -20.00 -44.19
C ASP A 299 5.89 -20.65 -42.99
N GLY A 300 4.92 -19.95 -42.41
CA GLY A 300 4.06 -20.47 -41.37
C GLY A 300 4.67 -20.37 -39.97
N ILE A 301 3.91 -20.80 -38.96
CA ILE A 301 4.27 -20.55 -37.56
C ILE A 301 5.51 -21.36 -37.16
N ASP A 302 6.60 -20.69 -36.78
CA ASP A 302 7.86 -21.36 -36.44
C ASP A 302 7.81 -22.19 -35.15
N VAL A 303 7.13 -21.66 -34.13
CA VAL A 303 7.12 -22.27 -32.79
C VAL A 303 5.72 -22.38 -32.24
N VAL A 304 5.31 -23.62 -31.95
CA VAL A 304 4.04 -23.91 -31.31
C VAL A 304 4.26 -24.81 -30.10
N MET A 305 3.88 -24.34 -28.91
CA MET A 305 4.00 -25.11 -27.68
C MET A 305 2.74 -25.00 -26.83
N GLY A 306 2.17 -26.16 -26.48
CA GLY A 306 1.04 -26.25 -25.56
C GLY A 306 0.56 -27.69 -25.39
N GLY A 307 -0.60 -27.84 -24.75
CA GLY A 307 -1.31 -29.11 -24.67
C GLY A 307 -2.20 -29.37 -25.89
N GLY A 308 -3.17 -30.27 -25.76
CA GLY A 308 -4.20 -30.49 -26.78
C GLY A 308 -3.86 -31.55 -27.83
N ARG A 309 -2.87 -32.41 -27.58
CA ARG A 309 -2.45 -33.47 -28.51
C ARG A 309 -3.61 -34.29 -29.10
N ARG A 310 -4.66 -34.55 -28.31
CA ARG A 310 -5.83 -35.34 -28.75
C ARG A 310 -6.49 -34.81 -30.02
N SER A 311 -6.50 -33.50 -30.22
CA SER A 311 -7.17 -32.83 -31.35
C SER A 311 -6.41 -33.00 -32.67
N PHE A 312 -5.19 -33.57 -32.60
CA PHE A 312 -4.33 -33.85 -33.75
C PHE A 312 -4.16 -35.35 -34.01
N LEU A 313 -4.85 -36.20 -33.26
CA LEU A 313 -4.75 -37.66 -33.38
C LEU A 313 -6.11 -38.26 -33.76
N PRO A 314 -6.14 -39.31 -34.60
CA PRO A 314 -7.38 -39.98 -34.92
C PRO A 314 -7.99 -40.64 -33.67
N LYS A 315 -9.31 -40.81 -33.67
CA LYS A 315 -10.05 -41.54 -32.62
C LYS A 315 -9.87 -43.05 -32.76
N ASP A 316 -8.62 -43.50 -32.70
CA ASP A 316 -8.21 -44.89 -32.81
C ASP A 316 -7.18 -45.17 -31.70
N ALA A 317 -7.48 -46.16 -30.86
CA ALA A 317 -6.65 -46.53 -29.72
C ALA A 317 -5.22 -46.95 -30.12
N ALA A 318 -4.99 -47.36 -31.37
CA ALA A 318 -3.66 -47.70 -31.88
C ALA A 318 -2.73 -46.48 -32.01
N PHE A 319 -3.30 -45.28 -32.16
CA PHE A 319 -2.58 -44.02 -32.34
C PHE A 319 -2.63 -43.10 -31.12
N ASN A 320 -3.31 -43.52 -30.05
CA ASN A 320 -3.45 -42.77 -28.80
C ASN A 320 -2.61 -43.38 -27.69
N SER A 321 -1.92 -42.54 -26.93
CA SER A 321 -1.21 -42.96 -25.73
C SER A 321 -2.15 -42.92 -24.51
N PRO A 322 -1.92 -43.75 -23.46
CA PRO A 322 -2.79 -43.77 -22.27
C PRO A 322 -2.90 -42.41 -21.54
N ASP A 323 -1.90 -41.55 -21.69
CA ASP A 323 -1.84 -40.18 -21.16
C ASP A 323 -2.50 -39.13 -22.08
N ALA A 324 -2.99 -39.52 -23.26
CA ALA A 324 -3.81 -38.67 -24.12
C ALA A 324 -5.27 -38.60 -23.62
N VAL A 325 -5.45 -38.35 -22.33
CA VAL A 325 -6.76 -38.23 -21.66
C VAL A 325 -7.15 -36.77 -21.46
N SER A 326 -8.46 -36.51 -21.60
CA SER A 326 -9.10 -35.23 -21.31
C SER A 326 -9.09 -34.88 -19.83
#